data_AF-A0A2P6S958-F1
#
_entry.id   AF-A0A2P6S958-F1
#
_cell.length_a   1.000
_cell.length_b   1.000
_cell.length_c   1.000
_cell.angle_alpha   90.00
_cell.angle_beta   90.00
_cell.angle_gamma   90.00
#
_symmetry.space_group_name_H-M   'P 1'
#
loop_
_entity.id
_entity.type
_entity.pdbx_description
1 polymer ?
#
loop_
_entity_poly.entity_id
_entity_poly.type
_entity_poly.pdbx_seq_one_letter_code
_entity_poly.pdbx_strand_id
1 'polypeptide(L)'
;MRVAAALVYSEIPFLKSMRETSLSNGVVSFHHAPIYGLICGLLRLDSSTSQRAFMFFTMRDVISAATRLNLVGPLGAAVLQHHIAPISEAILNQWKDIPVEEACQTVPLLDIVQGCHSYLFSRLFCS
;
A
#
# COMPACT_ATOMS: atom_id res chain seq x y z
N MET A 1 0.24 -2.84 21.44
CA MET A 1 -0.86 -2.20 20.69
C MET A 1 -1.37 -3.06 19.52
N ARG A 2 -1.20 -4.38 19.59
CA ARG A 2 -1.71 -5.33 18.58
C ARG A 2 -3.09 -5.80 19.07
N VAL A 3 -4.06 -6.05 18.17
CA VAL A 3 -5.35 -6.75 18.42
C VAL A 3 -6.60 -5.88 18.72
N ALA A 4 -6.54 -4.57 18.99
CA ALA A 4 -7.76 -3.81 19.36
C ALA A 4 -8.83 -3.75 18.25
N ALA A 5 -8.46 -3.60 16.98
CA ALA A 5 -9.42 -3.50 15.88
C ALA A 5 -10.23 -4.80 15.67
N ALA A 6 -9.63 -5.97 15.88
CA ALA A 6 -10.31 -7.26 15.66
C ALA A 6 -11.32 -7.62 16.76
N LEU A 7 -11.27 -6.96 17.93
CA LEU A 7 -12.27 -7.11 19.00
C LEU A 7 -13.56 -6.34 18.71
N VAL A 8 -13.47 -5.26 17.92
CA VAL A 8 -14.61 -4.37 17.62
C VAL A 8 -15.50 -4.93 16.50
N TYR A 9 -14.97 -5.82 15.65
CA TYR A 9 -15.68 -6.36 14.47
C TYR A 9 -15.83 -7.89 14.51
N SER A 10 -16.24 -8.45 15.66
CA SER A 10 -16.51 -9.90 15.82
C SER A 10 -17.63 -10.43 14.91
N GLU A 11 -18.48 -9.53 14.43
CA GLU A 11 -19.60 -9.79 13.52
C GLU A 11 -19.15 -10.27 12.13
N ILE A 12 -17.89 -10.04 11.75
CA ILE A 12 -17.39 -10.31 10.38
C ILE A 12 -16.58 -11.62 10.38
N PRO A 13 -17.11 -12.71 9.78
CA PRO A 13 -16.51 -14.04 9.88
C PRO A 13 -15.06 -14.11 9.38
N PHE A 14 -14.74 -13.38 8.31
CA PHE A 14 -13.40 -13.33 7.75
C PHE A 14 -12.38 -12.70 8.71
N LEU A 15 -12.73 -11.60 9.38
CA LEU A 15 -11.86 -10.96 10.38
C LEU A 15 -11.62 -11.87 11.59
N LYS A 16 -12.66 -12.58 12.01
CA LYS A 16 -12.58 -13.57 13.10
C LYS A 16 -11.65 -14.73 12.73
N SER A 17 -11.80 -15.31 11.54
CA SER A 17 -10.95 -16.40 11.04
C SER A 17 -9.49 -15.97 10.86
N MET A 18 -9.24 -14.75 10.34
CA MET A 18 -7.89 -14.19 10.25
C MET A 18 -7.25 -14.03 11.63
N ARG A 19 -8.02 -13.53 12.61
CA ARG A 19 -7.55 -13.40 14.00
C ARG A 19 -7.22 -14.76 14.60
N GLU A 20 -8.12 -15.74 14.46
CA GLU A 20 -7.92 -17.08 14.98
C GLU A 20 -6.66 -17.73 14.38
N THR A 21 -6.45 -17.60 13.07
CA THR A 21 -5.26 -18.10 12.36
C THR A 21 -3.98 -17.37 12.79
N SER A 22 -4.03 -16.06 13.03
CA SER A 22 -2.88 -15.31 13.55
C SER A 22 -2.56 -15.65 15.00
N LEU A 23 -3.56 -15.99 15.82
CA LEU A 23 -3.38 -16.37 17.23
C LEU A 23 -2.92 -17.82 17.40
N SER A 24 -3.19 -18.71 16.45
CA SER A 24 -2.78 -20.11 16.47
C SER A 24 -1.31 -20.33 16.06
N ASN A 25 -0.46 -19.30 16.16
CA ASN A 25 0.94 -19.26 15.71
C ASN A 25 1.16 -19.47 14.20
N GLY A 26 0.12 -19.32 13.38
CA GLY A 26 0.27 -19.28 11.93
C GLY A 26 0.82 -17.92 11.48
N VAL A 27 1.84 -17.93 10.61
CA VAL A 27 2.19 -16.74 9.83
C VAL A 27 1.08 -16.53 8.81
N VAL A 28 0.37 -15.42 8.91
CA VAL A 28 -0.64 -15.04 7.92
C VAL A 28 -0.10 -13.92 7.06
N SER A 29 0.05 -14.18 5.76
CA SER A 29 0.55 -13.23 4.78
C SER A 29 -0.63 -12.56 4.09
N PHE A 30 -0.66 -11.23 4.16
CA PHE A 30 -1.65 -10.42 3.47
C PHE A 30 -0.99 -9.34 2.64
N HIS A 31 -1.59 -9.01 1.50
CA HIS A 31 -1.24 -7.78 0.79
C HIS A 31 -1.81 -6.57 1.52
N HIS A 32 -1.05 -5.48 1.55
CA HIS A 32 -1.44 -4.27 2.27
C HIS A 32 -2.72 -3.64 1.69
N ALA A 33 -2.87 -3.59 0.36
CA ALA A 33 -4.00 -2.92 -0.30
C ALA A 33 -5.38 -3.52 0.07
N PRO A 34 -5.61 -4.86 -0.01
CA PRO A 34 -6.89 -5.44 0.40
C PRO A 34 -7.23 -5.21 1.89
N ILE A 35 -6.24 -5.31 2.78
CA ILE A 35 -6.46 -5.09 4.23
C ILE A 35 -6.77 -3.63 4.51
N TYR A 36 -6.08 -2.70 3.85
CA TYR A 36 -6.36 -1.28 3.95
C TYR A 36 -7.80 -0.97 3.51
N GLY A 37 -8.20 -1.46 2.32
CA GLY A 37 -9.56 -1.28 1.80
C GLY A 37 -10.63 -1.85 2.72
N LEU A 38 -10.38 -3.05 3.28
CA LEU A 38 -11.26 -3.67 4.27
C LEU A 38 -11.44 -2.75 5.49
N ILE A 39 -10.34 -2.30 6.10
CA ILE A 39 -10.38 -1.41 7.28
C ILE A 39 -11.13 -0.11 6.97
N CYS A 40 -10.87 0.51 5.81
CA CYS A 40 -11.60 1.70 5.38
C CYS A 40 -13.11 1.47 5.26
N GLY A 41 -13.52 0.34 4.69
CA GLY A 41 -14.93 -0.06 4.62
C GLY A 41 -15.57 -0.26 5.99
N LEU A 42 -14.84 -0.87 6.94
CA LEU A 42 -15.29 -1.05 8.33
C LEU A 42 -15.49 0.28 9.07
N LEU A 43 -14.66 1.27 8.74
CA LEU A 43 -14.74 2.64 9.25
C LEU A 43 -15.78 3.48 8.49
N ARG A 44 -16.47 2.91 7.50
CA ARG A 44 -17.44 3.59 6.63
C ARG A 44 -16.85 4.80 5.89
N LEU A 45 -15.56 4.71 5.54
CA LEU A 45 -14.94 5.67 4.64
C LEU A 45 -15.44 5.42 3.22
N ASP A 46 -15.61 6.49 2.45
CA ASP A 46 -15.99 6.35 1.05
C ASP A 46 -14.85 5.70 0.25
N SER A 47 -15.22 4.86 -0.73
CA SER A 47 -14.23 4.10 -1.51
C SER A 47 -13.25 5.03 -2.24
N SER A 48 -13.76 6.11 -2.83
CA SER A 48 -12.96 7.07 -3.60
C SER A 48 -11.88 7.74 -2.75
N THR A 49 -12.23 8.27 -1.57
CA THR A 49 -11.28 8.87 -0.62
C THR A 49 -10.30 7.83 -0.11
N SER A 50 -10.77 6.62 0.18
CA SER A 50 -9.90 5.53 0.65
C SER A 50 -8.84 5.18 -0.40
N GLN A 51 -9.25 5.01 -1.66
CA GLN A 51 -8.32 4.71 -2.76
C GLN A 51 -7.38 5.90 -3.05
N ARG A 52 -7.88 7.14 -3.00
CA ARG A 52 -7.05 8.36 -3.11
C ARG A 52 -6.01 8.45 -2.00
N ALA A 53 -6.40 8.17 -0.76
CA ALA A 53 -5.51 8.16 0.38
C ALA A 53 -4.44 7.07 0.25
N PHE A 54 -4.82 5.86 -0.18
CA PHE A 54 -3.87 4.77 -0.45
C PHE A 54 -2.84 5.15 -1.52
N MET A 55 -3.30 5.75 -2.63
CA MET A 55 -2.43 6.26 -3.70
C MET A 55 -1.47 7.33 -3.15
N PHE A 56 -2.00 8.31 -2.40
CA PHE A 56 -1.20 9.38 -1.79
C PHE A 56 -0.10 8.83 -0.87
N PHE A 57 -0.43 7.90 0.04
CA PHE A 57 0.55 7.32 0.95
C PHE A 57 1.64 6.55 0.19
N THR A 58 1.26 5.76 -0.81
CA THR A 58 2.20 4.98 -1.61
C THR A 58 3.21 5.90 -2.32
N MET A 59 2.73 6.95 -2.97
CA MET A 59 3.62 7.90 -3.66
C MET A 59 4.48 8.70 -2.70
N ARG A 60 3.92 9.15 -1.58
CA ARG A 60 4.67 9.85 -0.54
C ARG A 60 5.82 8.99 -0.03
N ASP A 61 5.61 7.69 0.14
CA ASP A 61 6.63 6.77 0.65
C ASP A 61 7.76 6.57 -0.36
N VAL A 62 7.45 6.50 -1.66
CA VAL A 62 8.45 6.47 -2.75
C VAL A 62 9.24 7.77 -2.79
N ILE A 63 8.59 8.93 -2.72
CA ILE A 63 9.27 10.24 -2.68
C ILE A 63 10.15 10.36 -1.43
N SER A 64 9.67 9.88 -0.27
CA SER A 64 10.45 9.83 0.97
C SER A 64 11.68 8.92 0.84
N ALA A 65 11.56 7.79 0.15
CA ALA A 65 12.71 6.93 -0.18
C ALA A 65 13.71 7.66 -1.08
N ALA A 66 13.25 8.37 -2.12
CA ALA A 66 14.11 9.16 -2.99
C ALA A 66 14.89 10.23 -2.22
N THR A 67 14.26 10.90 -1.24
CA THR A 67 14.95 11.85 -0.36
C THR A 67 16.04 11.18 0.48
N ARG A 68 15.76 10.01 1.07
CA ARG A 68 16.74 9.25 1.88
C ARG A 68 17.89 8.67 1.06
N LEU A 69 17.65 8.39 -0.22
CA LEU A 69 18.66 8.00 -1.20
C LEU A 69 19.43 9.22 -1.77
N ASN A 70 19.16 10.43 -1.28
CA ASN A 70 19.79 11.67 -1.71
C ASN A 70 19.57 11.99 -3.21
N LEU A 71 18.46 11.52 -3.79
CA LEU A 71 18.06 11.81 -5.18
C LEU A 71 17.34 13.15 -5.30
N VAL A 72 16.61 13.55 -4.27
CA VAL A 72 15.86 14.81 -4.21
C VAL A 72 15.95 15.40 -2.80
N GLY A 73 16.08 16.72 -2.69
CA GLY A 73 16.06 17.39 -1.39
C GLY A 73 14.64 17.47 -0.79
N PRO A 74 14.48 17.68 0.53
CA PRO A 74 13.16 17.72 1.17
C PRO A 74 12.18 18.74 0.56
N LEU A 75 12.67 19.93 0.18
CA LEU A 75 11.85 20.93 -0.50
C LEU A 75 11.46 20.49 -1.92
N GLY A 76 12.42 19.93 -2.67
CA GLY A 76 12.17 19.38 -4.00
C GLY A 76 11.18 18.21 -3.97
N ALA A 77 11.22 17.40 -2.92
CA ALA A 77 10.29 16.29 -2.70
C ALA A 77 8.84 16.79 -2.52
N ALA A 78 8.64 17.84 -1.75
CA ALA A 78 7.32 18.45 -1.57
C ALA A 78 6.77 19.03 -2.90
N VAL A 79 7.64 19.72 -3.65
CA VAL A 79 7.30 20.25 -4.98
C VAL A 79 6.96 19.12 -5.95
N LEU A 80 7.78 18.07 -5.99
CA LEU A 80 7.53 16.88 -6.82
C LEU A 80 6.20 16.23 -6.47
N GLN A 81 5.89 16.06 -5.18
CA GLN A 81 4.62 15.47 -4.73
C GLN A 81 3.41 16.26 -5.23
N HIS A 82 3.50 17.59 -5.23
CA HIS A 82 2.47 18.45 -5.80
C HIS A 82 2.35 18.28 -7.32
N HIS A 83 3.47 18.26 -8.06
CA HIS A 83 3.47 18.11 -9.51
C HIS A 83 2.93 16.77 -10.00
N ILE A 84 3.17 15.68 -9.26
CA ILE A 84 2.69 14.35 -9.67
C ILE A 84 1.21 14.13 -9.32
N ALA A 85 0.64 14.87 -8.36
CA ALA A 85 -0.74 14.70 -7.91
C ALA A 85 -1.79 14.57 -9.03
N PRO A 86 -1.80 15.40 -10.10
CA PRO A 86 -2.73 15.22 -11.21
C PRO A 86 -2.52 13.90 -11.98
N ILE A 87 -1.28 13.45 -12.12
CA ILE A 87 -0.94 12.16 -12.76
C ILE A 87 -1.48 11.01 -11.90
N SER A 88 -1.29 11.10 -10.59
CA SER A 88 -1.79 10.13 -9.63
C SER A 88 -3.31 9.99 -9.68
N GLU A 89 -4.00 11.11 -9.78
CA GLU A 89 -5.46 11.14 -9.91
C GLU A 89 -5.92 10.54 -11.24
N ALA A 90 -5.19 10.80 -12.33
CA ALA A 90 -5.48 10.18 -13.64
C ALA A 90 -5.30 8.65 -13.59
N ILE A 91 -4.20 8.16 -13.02
CA ILE A 91 -3.94 6.72 -12.83
C ILE A 91 -5.03 6.12 -11.95
N LEU A 92 -5.37 6.77 -10.83
CA LEU A 92 -6.41 6.26 -9.95
C LEU A 92 -7.74 6.11 -10.70
N ASN A 93 -8.16 7.13 -11.44
CA ASN A 93 -9.42 7.07 -12.20
C ASN A 93 -9.43 5.99 -13.28
N GLN A 94 -8.26 5.61 -13.80
CA GLN A 94 -8.14 4.50 -14.75
C GLN A 94 -8.34 3.13 -14.10
N TRP A 95 -7.88 2.94 -12.85
CA TRP A 95 -7.76 1.61 -12.23
C TRP A 95 -8.67 1.38 -11.01
N LYS A 96 -9.39 2.39 -10.53
CA LYS A 96 -10.07 2.35 -9.23
C LYS A 96 -11.25 1.38 -9.09
N ASP A 97 -11.82 0.88 -10.17
CA ASP A 97 -13.02 0.02 -10.14
C ASP A 97 -12.91 -1.18 -11.10
N ILE A 98 -11.68 -1.65 -11.35
CA ILE A 98 -11.48 -2.86 -12.15
C ILE A 98 -11.78 -4.13 -11.33
N PRO A 99 -12.30 -5.20 -11.96
CA PRO A 99 -12.49 -6.47 -11.29
C PRO A 99 -11.14 -7.07 -10.85
N VAL A 100 -11.15 -7.84 -9.76
CA VAL A 100 -9.92 -8.39 -9.16
C VAL A 100 -9.22 -9.39 -10.08
N GLU A 101 -9.98 -10.04 -10.97
CA GLU A 101 -9.49 -10.97 -11.99
C GLU A 101 -8.63 -10.27 -13.04
N GLU A 102 -8.80 -8.96 -13.22
CA GLU A 102 -8.01 -8.13 -14.13
C GLU A 102 -6.83 -7.44 -13.43
N ALA A 103 -6.69 -7.60 -12.11
CA ALA A 103 -5.59 -7.02 -11.36
C ALA A 103 -4.26 -7.66 -11.77
N CYS A 104 -3.39 -6.87 -12.40
CA CYS A 104 -2.12 -7.33 -12.94
C CYS A 104 -0.99 -6.32 -12.72
N GLN A 105 0.27 -6.79 -12.75
CA GLN A 105 1.43 -5.91 -12.81
C GLN A 105 1.54 -5.30 -14.20
N THR A 106 1.55 -3.97 -14.28
CA THR A 106 1.62 -3.23 -15.54
C THR A 106 3.05 -2.88 -15.96
N VAL A 107 4.03 -3.05 -15.05
CA VAL A 107 5.43 -2.67 -15.27
C VAL A 107 6.36 -3.82 -14.88
N PRO A 108 6.52 -4.85 -15.74
CA PRO A 108 7.32 -6.05 -15.43
C PRO A 108 8.80 -5.74 -15.19
N LEU A 109 9.32 -4.65 -15.77
CA LEU A 109 10.69 -4.20 -15.49
C LEU A 109 10.89 -3.82 -14.03
N LEU A 110 9.88 -3.25 -13.38
CA LEU A 110 9.96 -2.88 -11.97
C LEU A 110 10.00 -4.13 -11.08
N ASP A 111 9.26 -5.17 -11.43
CA ASP A 111 9.32 -6.47 -10.74
C ASP A 111 10.70 -7.12 -10.84
N ILE A 112 11.34 -7.05 -12.01
CA ILE A 112 12.70 -7.58 -12.21
C ILE A 112 13.69 -6.80 -11.34
N VAL A 113 13.64 -5.47 -11.35
CA VAL A 113 14.52 -4.63 -10.52
C VAL A 113 14.29 -4.93 -9.03
N GLN A 114 13.05 -5.09 -8.61
CA GLN A 114 12.68 -5.44 -7.24
C GLN A 114 13.24 -6.81 -6.83
N GLY A 115 13.15 -7.82 -7.72
CA GLY A 115 13.75 -9.13 -7.49
C GLY A 115 15.27 -9.09 -7.32
N CYS A 116 15.92 -8.13 -7.98
CA CYS A 116 17.35 -7.90 -7.87
C CYS A 116 17.78 -7.16 -6.60
N HIS A 117 16.86 -6.65 -5.77
CA HIS A 117 17.18 -5.92 -4.55
C HIS A 117 18.05 -6.74 -3.56
N SER A 118 17.93 -8.07 -3.59
CA SER A 118 18.73 -8.98 -2.78
C SER A 118 20.23 -8.96 -3.12
N TYR A 119 20.60 -8.57 -4.34
CA TYR A 119 21.99 -8.54 -4.84
C TYR A 119 22.73 -7.23 -4.53
N LEU A 120 22.07 -6.23 -3.97
CA LEU A 120 22.71 -4.97 -3.61
C LEU A 120 23.75 -5.19 -2.51
N PHE A 121 24.99 -4.73 -2.77
CA PHE A 121 26.10 -4.82 -1.81
C PHE A 121 25.80 -4.08 -0.50
N SER A 122 25.13 -2.93 -0.59
CA SER A 122 24.67 -2.14 0.56
C SER A 122 23.22 -1.74 0.37
N ARG A 123 22.42 -1.79 1.45
CA ARG A 123 20.97 -1.55 1.43
C ARG A 123 20.55 -0.65 2.58
N LEU A 124 19.78 0.38 2.26
CA LEU A 124 19.09 1.23 3.24
C LEU A 124 17.66 0.75 3.52
N PHE A 125 17.08 -0.03 2.61
CA PHE A 125 15.73 -0.56 2.67
C PHE A 125 15.74 -2.09 2.68
N CYS A 126 14.63 -2.70 3.10
CA CYS A 126 14.49 -4.16 3.13
C CYS A 126 14.11 -4.75 1.77
N SER A 127 13.52 -3.94 0.91
CA SER A 127 12.99 -4.28 -0.41
C SER A 127 12.92 -3.03 -1.26
#